data_AF-A0AAU2UCG9-F1
#
_entry.id   AF-A0AAU2UCG9-F1
#
_cell.length_a   1.000
_cell.length_b   1.000
_cell.length_c   1.000
_cell.angle_alpha   90.00
_cell.angle_beta   90.00
_cell.angle_gamma   90.00
#
_symmetry.space_group_name_H-M   'P 1'
#
loop_
_entity.id
_entity.type
_entity.pdbx_description
1 polymer ?
#
loop_
_entity_poly.entity_id
_entity_poly.type
_entity_poly.pdbx_seq_one_letter_code
_entity_poly.pdbx_strand_id
1 'polypeptide(L)' 'MKRLKTELPKHGWRVVDYGPDTSKNKNINLTADNDKKKYSVKVVQMAKNDPPKLSLMVVSGCYQVPDGEKIQRF' A
#
# COMPACT_ATOMS: atom_id res chain seq x y z
N MET A 1 -6.23 10.86 -4.50
CA MET A 1 -4.97 10.59 -3.76
C MET A 1 -4.54 11.64 -2.73
N LYS A 2 -4.73 12.95 -2.97
CA LYS A 2 -4.23 14.02 -2.07
C LYS A 2 -4.55 13.82 -0.57
N ARG A 3 -5.78 13.45 -0.23
CA ARG A 3 -6.21 13.17 1.16
C ARG A 3 -5.43 12.02 1.81
N LEU A 4 -5.15 10.94 1.08
CA LEU A 4 -4.34 9.83 1.64
C LEU A 4 -2.91 10.30 1.93
N LYS A 5 -2.31 11.08 1.03
CA LYS A 5 -0.97 11.64 1.23
C LYS A 5 -0.89 12.51 2.50
N THR A 6 -1.95 13.25 2.84
CA THR A 6 -1.96 14.14 4.02
C THR A 6 -2.35 13.43 5.31
N GLU A 7 -3.29 12.48 5.28
CA GLU A 7 -3.81 11.84 6.48
C GLU A 7 -2.98 10.63 6.93
N LEU A 8 -2.42 9.84 6.01
CA LEU A 8 -1.66 8.64 6.36
C LEU A 8 -0.49 8.92 7.34
N PRO A 9 0.34 9.97 7.14
CA PRO A 9 1.39 10.33 8.10
C PRO A 9 0.88 10.62 9.51
N LYS A 10 -0.30 11.23 9.65
CA LYS A 10 -0.92 11.51 10.96
C LYS A 10 -1.29 10.23 11.71
N HIS A 11 -1.44 9.11 11.00
CA HIS A 11 -1.77 7.81 11.56
C HIS A 11 -0.57 6.84 11.60
N GLY A 12 0.66 7.36 11.53
CA GLY A 12 1.88 6.58 11.66
C GLY A 12 2.27 5.78 10.41
N TRP A 13 1.74 6.15 9.24
CA TRP A 13 2.17 5.60 7.95
C TRP A 13 3.15 6.53 7.27
N ARG A 14 4.32 6.03 6.86
CA ARG A 14 5.30 6.78 6.09
C ARG A 14 5.02 6.61 4.59
N VAL A 15 4.76 7.71 3.88
CA VAL A 15 4.65 7.68 2.41
C VAL A 15 6.05 7.55 1.82
N VAL A 16 6.30 6.47 1.09
CA VAL A 16 7.61 6.16 0.47
C VAL A 16 7.63 6.34 -1.04
N ASP A 17 6.45 6.37 -1.68
CA ASP A 17 6.30 6.69 -3.10
C ASP A 17 5.01 7.47 -3.34
N TYR A 18 5.05 8.48 -4.21
CA TYR A 18 3.89 9.27 -4.61
C TYR A 18 4.14 9.98 -5.94
N GLY A 19 3.35 9.65 -6.97
CA GLY A 19 3.47 10.31 -8.25
C GLY A 19 2.80 9.56 -9.40
N PRO A 20 2.86 10.12 -10.63
CA PRO A 20 2.40 9.43 -11.82
C PRO A 20 3.30 8.23 -12.14
N ASP A 21 2.70 7.12 -12.56
CA ASP A 21 3.39 5.95 -13.08
C ASP A 21 3.96 6.18 -14.50
N THR A 22 4.69 5.19 -15.02
CA THR A 22 5.24 5.21 -16.38
C THR A 22 4.24 4.79 -17.45
N SER A 23 3.02 4.40 -17.08
CA SER A 23 2.00 3.99 -18.05
C SER A 23 1.58 5.14 -18.97
N LYS A 24 0.99 4.82 -20.11
CA LYS A 24 0.37 5.82 -21.01
C LYS A 24 -0.68 6.67 -20.29
N ASN A 25 -1.35 6.09 -19.30
CA ASN A 25 -2.39 6.78 -18.54
C ASN A 25 -1.85 7.71 -17.46
N LYS A 26 -0.58 7.55 -17.05
CA LYS A 26 0.05 8.31 -15.95
C LYS A 26 -0.80 8.23 -14.68
N ASN A 27 -1.17 7.00 -14.28
CA ASN A 27 -1.97 6.78 -13.08
C ASN A 27 -1.22 7.26 -11.85
N ILE A 28 -1.92 7.73 -10.83
CA ILE A 28 -1.26 8.21 -9.61
C ILE A 28 -1.06 7.04 -8.65
N ASN A 29 0.19 6.74 -8.34
CA ASN A 29 0.61 5.79 -7.32
C ASN A 29 0.81 6.48 -5.97
N LEU A 30 0.53 5.74 -4.89
CA LEU A 30 0.93 6.06 -3.53
C LEU A 30 1.33 4.76 -2.84
N THR A 31 2.54 4.71 -2.29
CA THR A 31 3.00 3.61 -1.42
C THR A 31 3.25 4.16 -0.03
N ALA A 32 2.76 3.49 1.00
CA ALA A 32 2.98 3.87 2.38
C ALA A 32 3.22 2.66 3.29
N ASP A 33 4.17 2.79 4.21
CA ASP A 33 4.59 1.75 5.13
C ASP A 33 4.23 2.10 6.56
N ASN A 34 3.89 1.08 7.35
CA ASN A 34 3.68 1.20 8.80
C ASN A 34 4.55 0.17 9.52
N ASP A 35 5.73 0.60 9.96
CA ASP A 35 6.72 -0.28 10.60
C ASP A 35 6.27 -0.84 11.95
N LYS A 36 5.38 -0.12 12.66
CA LYS A 36 4.80 -0.58 13.93
C LYS A 36 3.82 -1.73 13.70
N LYS A 37 2.98 -1.60 12.66
CA LYS A 37 1.99 -2.63 12.31
C LYS A 37 2.58 -3.73 11.42
N LYS A 38 3.76 -3.52 10.83
CA LYS A 38 4.38 -4.42 9.84
C LYS A 38 3.48 -4.61 8.61
N TYR A 39 2.94 -3.51 8.08
CA TYR A 39 2.18 -3.53 6.83
C TYR A 39 2.69 -2.44 5.87
N SER A 40 2.59 -2.73 4.58
CA SER A 40 2.73 -1.78 3.48
C SER A 40 1.44 -1.77 2.68
N VAL A 41 1.07 -0.59 2.16
CA VAL A 41 -0.04 -0.42 1.25
C VAL A 41 0.42 0.27 -0.02
N LYS A 42 -0.04 -0.23 -1.16
CA LYS A 42 0.11 0.40 -2.47
C LYS A 42 -1.27 0.70 -3.05
N VAL A 43 -1.49 1.97 -3.37
CA VAL A 43 -2.74 2.48 -3.94
C VAL A 43 -2.47 3.04 -5.33
N VAL A 44 -3.27 2.64 -6.32
CA VAL A 44 -3.17 3.14 -7.69
C VAL A 44 -4.51 3.74 -8.10
N GLN A 45 -4.51 5.04 -8.42
CA GLN A 45 -5.68 5.76 -8.90
C GLN A 45 -5.70 5.79 -10.44
N MET A 46 -6.65 5.06 -11.04
CA MET A 46 -6.85 4.94 -12.49
C MET A 46 -8.02 5.83 -12.94
N ALA A 47 -7.83 7.15 -12.83
CA ALA A 47 -8.88 8.13 -13.07
C ALA A 47 -9.39 8.21 -14.53
N LYS A 48 -8.60 7.71 -15.48
CA LYS A 48 -8.95 7.70 -16.92
C LYS A 48 -9.74 6.46 -17.36
N ASN A 49 -9.99 5.51 -16.47
CA ASN A 49 -10.87 4.38 -16.76
C ASN A 49 -12.35 4.81 -16.75
N ASP A 50 -13.20 4.06 -17.45
CA ASP A 50 -14.65 4.19 -17.39
C ASP A 50 -15.27 2.83 -16.94
N PRO A 51 -15.81 2.73 -15.70
CA PRO A 51 -15.78 3.75 -14.66
C PRO A 51 -14.37 3.94 -14.06
N PRO A 52 -14.07 5.08 -13.42
CA PRO A 52 -12.82 5.30 -12.71
C PRO A 52 -12.56 4.21 -11.67
N LYS A 53 -11.29 3.74 -11.57
CA LYS A 53 -10.94 2.63 -10.66
C LYS A 53 -9.87 3.03 -9.65
N LEU A 54 -9.90 2.35 -8.49
CA LEU A 54 -8.87 2.39 -7.47
C LEU A 54 -8.39 0.95 -7.22
N SER A 55 -7.09 0.71 -7.33
CA SER A 55 -6.48 -0.55 -6.91
C SER A 55 -5.83 -0.36 -5.55
N LEU A 56 -6.04 -1.32 -4.65
CA LEU A 56 -5.45 -1.38 -3.32
C LEU A 56 -4.75 -2.73 -3.16
N MET A 57 -3.46 -2.69 -2.87
CA MET A 57 -2.65 -3.84 -2.51
C MET A 57 -2.13 -3.64 -1.10
N VAL A 58 -2.32 -4.65 -0.25
CA VAL A 58 -1.84 -4.66 1.14
C VAL A 58 -0.86 -5.81 1.28
N VAL A 59 0.30 -5.54 1.85
CA VAL A 59 1.34 -6.53 2.11
C VAL A 59 1.67 -6.48 3.59
N SER A 60 1.60 -7.61 4.28
CA SER A 60 2.15 -7.74 5.63
C SER A 60 3.63 -8.08 5.56
N GLY A 61 4.42 -7.62 6.53
CA GLY A 61 5.78 -8.12 6.74
C GLY A 61 5.77 -9.63 6.93
N CYS A 62 6.87 -10.29 6.53
CA CYS A 62 7.04 -11.72 6.73
C CYS A 62 7.07 -12.04 8.22
N TYR A 63 6.17 -12.92 8.65
CA TYR A 63 6.29 -13.61 9.93
C TYR A 63 7.11 -14.86 9.67
N GLN A 64 8.37 -14.87 10.12
CA GLN A 64 9.13 -16.11 10.20
C GLN A 64 8.62 -16.85 11.43
N VAL A 65 8.17 -18.08 11.23
CA VAL A 65 7.87 -18.98 12.34
C VAL A 65 9.20 -19.25 13.04
N PRO A 66 9.31 -18.97 14.36
CA PRO A 66 10.53 -19.26 15.10
C PRO A 66 10.94 -20.72 14.95
N ASP A 67 12.24 -21.00 15.00
CA ASP A 67 12.73 -22.37 14.89
C ASP A 67 12.09 -23.25 15.97
N GLY A 68 11.48 -24.36 15.54
CA GLY A 68 10.78 -25.30 16.42
C GLY A 68 9.26 -25.07 16.54
N GLU A 69 8.72 -23.95 16.06
CA GLU A 69 7.28 -23.69 16.05
C GLU A 69 6.61 -24.15 14.74
N LYS A 70 5.30 -24.43 14.78
CA LYS A 70 4.49 -24.80 13.61
C LYS A 70 3.21 -23.98 13.56
N ILE A 71 2.85 -23.51 12.36
CA ILE A 71 1.56 -22.86 12.12
C ILE A 71 0.46 -23.93 12.12
N GLN A 72 -0.53 -23.84 13.02
CA GLN A 72 -1.75 -24.63 12.89
C GLN A 72 -2.49 -24.20 11.62
N ARG A 73 -2.74 -25.16 10.74
CA ARG A 73 -3.58 -25.00 9.55
C ARG A 73 -4.88 -25.75 9.78
N PHE A 74 -5.99 -25.12 9.41
CA PHE A 74 -7.33 -25.72 9.38
C PHE A 74 -7.60 -26.38 8.03
#